data_AF-A0A351V6Z6-F1
#
_entry.id   AF-A0A351V6Z6-F1
#
_cell.length_a   1.000
_cell.length_b   1.000
_cell.length_c   1.000
_cell.angle_alpha   90.00
_cell.angle_beta   90.00
_cell.angle_gamma   90.00
#
_symmetry.space_group_name_H-M   'P 1'
#
loop_
_entity.id
_entity.type
_entity.pdbx_description
1 polymer ?
#
loop_
_entity_poly.entity_id
_entity_poly.type
_entity_poly.pdbx_seq_one_letter_code
_entity_poly.pdbx_strand_id
1 'polypeptide(L)' 'DAYISVVEALKHGGISNRVTVNIQWVDSETVTSENAEEILHNADGILVPGGFG' A
#
# COMPACT_ATOMS: atom_id res chain seq x y z
N ASP A 1 -0.07 -9.68 9.83
CA ASP A 1 -0.46 -10.98 9.21
C ASP A 1 -1.64 -10.92 8.25
N ALA A 2 -2.66 -10.08 8.49
CA ALA A 2 -3.87 -10.02 7.66
C ALA A 2 -3.61 -9.81 6.15
N TYR A 3 -2.48 -9.22 5.76
CA TYR A 3 -2.15 -8.88 4.37
C TYR A 3 -0.93 -9.61 3.81
N ILE A 4 -0.45 -10.70 4.43
CA ILE A 4 0.74 -11.43 3.95
C ILE A 4 0.59 -11.85 2.48
N SER A 5 -0.56 -12.38 2.09
CA SER A 5 -0.81 -12.80 0.71
C SER A 5 -0.73 -11.64 -0.29
N VAL A 6 -1.11 -10.42 0.11
CA VAL A 6 -1.04 -9.21 -0.72
C VAL A 6 0.41 -8.76 -0.89
N VAL A 7 1.17 -8.75 0.22
CA VAL A 7 2.59 -8.37 0.22
C VAL A 7 3.41 -9.31 -0.69
N GLU A 8 3.17 -10.61 -0.62
CA GLU A 8 3.88 -11.58 -1.46
C GLU A 8 3.52 -11.43 -2.95
N ALA A 9 2.24 -11.18 -3.26
CA ALA A 9 1.83 -10.91 -4.64
C ALA A 9 2.53 -9.66 -5.22
N LEU A 10 2.61 -8.58 -4.44
CA LEU A 10 3.31 -7.35 -4.84
C LEU A 10 4.81 -7.58 -5.03
N LYS A 11 5.47 -8.31 -4.13
CA LYS A 11 6.89 -8.67 -4.28
C LYS A 11 7.14 -9.47 -5.55
N HIS A 12 6.33 -10.49 -5.83
CA HIS A 12 6.44 -11.28 -7.06
C HIS A 12 6.24 -10.41 -8.31
N GLY A 13 5.28 -9.48 -8.28
CA GLY A 13 5.08 -8.49 -9.33
C GLY A 13 6.31 -7.61 -9.55
N GLY A 14 6.93 -7.14 -8.46
CA GLY A 14 8.19 -6.37 -8.50
C GLY A 14 9.32 -7.15 -9.16
N ILE A 15 9.52 -8.40 -8.77
CA ILE A 15 10.55 -9.29 -9.35
C ILE A 15 10.34 -9.44 -10.87
N SER A 16 9.11 -9.69 -11.31
CA SER A 16 8.78 -9.84 -12.73
C SER A 16 9.11 -8.58 -13.54
N ASN A 17 8.94 -7.40 -12.94
CA ASN A 17 9.22 -6.10 -13.55
C ASN A 17 10.65 -5.57 -13.28
N ARG A 18 11.49 -6.34 -12.56
CA ARG A 18 12.84 -5.93 -12.11
C ARG A 18 12.84 -4.62 -11.32
N VAL A 19 11.82 -4.43 -10.48
CA VAL A 19 11.69 -3.29 -9.57
C VAL A 19 11.51 -3.77 -8.14
N THR A 20 11.92 -2.94 -7.18
CA THR A 20 11.68 -3.19 -5.76
C THR A 20 10.40 -2.50 -5.33
N VAL A 21 9.41 -3.25 -4.85
CA VAL A 21 8.18 -2.67 -4.30
C VAL A 21 8.41 -2.28 -2.84
N ASN A 22 8.30 -0.98 -2.56
CA ASN A 22 8.34 -0.43 -1.20
C ASN A 22 6.90 -0.19 -0.73
N ILE A 23 6.50 -0.86 0.35
CA ILE A 23 5.14 -0.74 0.88
C ILE A 23 5.15 0.28 2.03
N GLN A 24 4.50 1.41 1.81
CA GLN A 24 4.15 2.35 2.86
C GLN A 24 2.82 1.93 3.48
N TRP A 25 2.86 1.50 4.74
CA TRP A 25 1.65 1.18 5.49
C TRP A 25 0.99 2.46 5.97
N VAL A 26 -0.28 2.65 5.63
CA VAL A 26 -1.09 3.80 6.03
C VAL A 26 -2.29 3.28 6.78
N ASP A 27 -2.52 3.82 7.97
CA ASP A 27 -3.71 3.53 8.76
C ASP A 27 -4.88 4.37 8.25
N SER A 28 -5.92 3.71 7.72
CA SER A 28 -7.10 4.35 7.18
C SER A 28 -7.86 5.21 8.20
N GLU A 29 -7.78 4.89 9.49
CA GLU A 29 -8.45 5.69 10.53
C GLU A 29 -7.84 7.09 10.69
N THR A 30 -6.58 7.24 10.26
CA THR A 30 -5.84 8.51 10.37
C THR A 30 -5.90 9.35 9.10
N VAL A 31 -6.43 8.79 8.00
CA VAL A 31 -6.53 9.48 6.72
C VAL A 31 -7.81 10.31 6.68
N THR A 32 -7.64 11.61 6.44
CA THR A 32 -8.73 12.57 6.23
C THR A 32 -8.58 13.23 4.87
N SER A 33 -9.60 13.99 4.45
CA SER A 33 -9.54 14.71 3.18
C SER A 33 -8.47 15.81 3.18
N GLU A 34 -8.11 16.35 4.35
CA GLU A 34 -7.10 17.41 4.47
C GLU A 34 -5.67 16.89 4.43
N ASN A 35 -5.40 15.68 4.93
CA ASN A 35 -4.04 15.13 5.03
C ASN A 35 -3.72 14.07 3.97
N ALA A 36 -4.71 13.60 3.20
CA ALA A 36 -4.51 12.53 2.22
C ALA A 36 -3.44 12.87 1.17
N GLU A 37 -3.39 14.12 0.71
CA GLU A 37 -2.37 14.57 -0.24
C GLU A 37 -0.97 14.45 0.36
N GLU A 38 -0.77 14.96 1.58
CA GLU A 38 0.52 14.88 2.28
C GLU A 38 0.95 13.44 2.53
N ILE A 39 0.04 12.56 2.94
CA ILE A 39 0.36 11.16 3.26
C ILE A 39 0.72 10.37 1.99
N LEU A 40 0.05 10.65 0.87
CA LEU A 40 0.09 9.83 -0.34
C LEU A 40 0.93 10.43 -1.48
N HIS A 41 1.45 11.66 -1.35
CA HIS A 41 2.13 12.37 -2.45
C HIS A 41 3.32 11.62 -3.06
N ASN A 42 4.03 10.80 -2.28
CA ASN A 42 5.20 10.04 -2.74
C ASN A 42 4.87 8.63 -3.25
N ALA A 43 3.59 8.23 -3.21
CA ALA A 43 3.20 6.88 -3.61
C ALA A 43 3.05 6.80 -5.15
N ASP A 44 3.74 5.84 -5.76
CA ASP A 44 3.57 5.52 -7.18
C ASP A 44 2.25 4.75 -7.46
N GLY A 45 1.64 4.19 -6.42
CA GLY A 45 0.39 3.44 -6.51
C GLY A 45 -0.27 3.24 -5.14
N ILE A 46 -1.60 3.28 -5.13
CA ILE A 46 -2.40 3.14 -3.91
C ILE A 46 -3.21 1.84 -4.01
N LEU A 47 -3.05 0.98 -3.01
CA LEU A 47 -3.80 -0.26 -2.86
C LEU A 47 -4.64 -0.20 -1.59
N VAL A 48 -5.97 -0.20 -1.73
CA VAL A 48 -6.91 -0.23 -0.60
C VAL A 48 -7.46 -1.65 -0.47
N PRO A 49 -6.96 -2.45 0.49
CA PRO A 49 -7.52 -3.77 0.75
C PRO A 49 -8.89 -3.68 1.44
N GLY A 50 -9.65 -4.78 1.44
CA GLY A 50 -10.88 -4.85 2.21
C GLY A 50 -10.61 -4.74 3.71
N GLY A 51 -11.42 -3.94 4.42
CA GLY A 51 -11.37 -3.84 5.87
C GLY A 51 -11.97 -5.08 6.54
N PHE A 52 -11.36 -5.51 7.64
CA PHE A 52 -11.86 -6.63 8.44
C PHE A 52 -12.44 -6.11 9.74
N GLY A 53 -13.76 -5.92 9.79
CA GLY A 53 -14.54 -5.67 11.01
C GLY A 53 -14.36 -4.28 11.62
#